data_AF-A0A7C4Z4B0-F1
#
_entry.id   AF-A0A7C4Z4B0-F1
#
_cell.length_a   1.000
_cell.length_b   1.000
_cell.length_c   1.000
_cell.angle_alpha   90.00
_cell.angle_beta   90.00
_cell.angle_gamma   90.00
#
_symmetry.space_group_name_H-M   'P 1'
#
loop_
_entity.id
_entity.type
_entity.pdbx_description
1 polymer ?
#
loop_
_entity_poly.entity_id
_entity_poly.type
_entity_poly.pdbx_seq_one_letter_code
_entity_poly.pdbx_strand_id
1 'polypeptide(L)'
;PVGHNVAWPSRWQSQFVDYDAFFPKMGAAGENWARVWMTAWGGLNIEWTPGRLGSYNLEAARYLDRILALAEKHGIFIQLVIQHHGQFSTRVNPNWNENPMNEALGGFLSRPGEFFTNARAKELFKRKARYIVSRWGYSTHIFAWELFNEVQYTDHPGWDAVVRWHSEMASYIRSIDPYKHLITTSSPDPSSPVWDSMDFYQEHFYNNDPAAAASGDLNPSRFTKPYFVGEWGATNGAGPTENGAEFLRRGLWSGIMTGASAAPMFWDWDYIHRHDLYKQIGVTAKIVNAAGLAGRGDLRQTKPRVNCQDLGPLVVAPQQDWGAVQRFEFRITPDVDSPLPGLPSFIHGRFHRDMMPKPITLHLKCSNPTAVRIAIARWARAGAVVKLSLDGSETTRLELPPAEADVHRRTELSVNVPAGEHSLEIDNAGDDWYVLSTITIEKYAPKLRAKGLVAKDLAVLWVRNSAPDTGDVSGTIAISGLENGRFVLWKFNTSDGTSVQLGTITAKNGSAEVPIRSLASDEVYVLRKAKT
;
A
#
# COMPACT_ATOMS: atom_id res chain seq x y z
N PRO A 1 1.24 12.04 -8.76
CA PRO A 1 0.86 12.64 -7.46
C PRO A 1 1.76 12.12 -6.34
N VAL A 2 2.05 12.92 -5.32
CA VAL A 2 2.79 12.50 -4.12
C VAL A 2 2.07 13.07 -2.89
N GLY A 3 1.70 12.19 -1.95
CA GLY A 3 0.92 12.56 -0.78
C GLY A 3 0.67 11.38 0.16
N HIS A 4 -0.17 11.60 1.17
CA HIS A 4 -0.63 10.58 2.12
C HIS A 4 -2.12 10.78 2.46
N ASN A 5 -2.75 9.77 3.06
CA ASN A 5 -4.15 9.88 3.51
C ASN A 5 -4.26 10.97 4.57
N VAL A 6 -5.37 11.70 4.64
CA VAL A 6 -5.73 12.54 5.80
C VAL A 6 -7.23 12.37 5.98
N ALA A 7 -7.63 11.14 6.33
CA ALA A 7 -9.00 10.70 6.10
C ALA A 7 -10.01 11.45 6.98
N TRP A 8 -9.61 11.86 8.19
CA TRP A 8 -10.41 12.70 9.07
C TRP A 8 -9.50 13.43 10.08
N PRO A 9 -10.04 14.42 10.84
CA PRO A 9 -9.32 15.07 11.92
C PRO A 9 -9.03 14.10 13.06
N SER A 10 -7.86 14.22 13.66
CA SER A 10 -7.35 13.21 14.56
C SER A 10 -7.47 13.61 16.01
N ARG A 11 -7.67 12.61 16.87
CA ARG A 11 -7.67 12.77 18.32
C ARG A 11 -6.61 11.87 18.93
N TRP A 12 -5.58 12.47 19.49
CA TRP A 12 -4.52 11.75 20.19
C TRP A 12 -4.21 12.41 21.52
N GLN A 13 -4.19 11.62 22.61
CA GLN A 13 -3.94 12.12 23.98
C GLN A 13 -4.75 13.38 24.35
N SER A 14 -6.00 13.45 23.89
CA SER A 14 -6.90 14.61 24.06
C SER A 14 -6.56 15.87 23.23
N GLN A 15 -5.53 15.83 22.38
CA GLN A 15 -5.27 16.85 21.38
C GLN A 15 -6.05 16.57 20.10
N PHE A 16 -6.78 17.57 19.63
CA PHE A 16 -7.45 17.55 18.34
C PHE A 16 -6.51 18.16 17.30
N VAL A 17 -6.11 17.37 16.30
CA VAL A 17 -5.25 17.82 15.20
C VAL A 17 -6.08 17.78 13.92
N ASP A 18 -6.10 18.90 13.21
CA ASP A 18 -7.00 19.13 12.10
C ASP A 18 -6.23 19.54 10.83
N TYR A 19 -6.92 19.72 9.72
CA TYR A 19 -6.37 20.03 8.40
C TYR A 19 -5.53 21.31 8.37
N ASP A 20 -5.72 22.25 9.29
CA ASP A 20 -4.89 23.44 9.45
C ASP A 20 -3.51 23.15 10.06
N ALA A 21 -3.32 22.00 10.70
CA ALA A 21 -2.01 21.50 11.10
C ALA A 21 -1.37 20.61 10.02
N PHE A 22 -2.19 19.82 9.30
CA PHE A 22 -1.70 18.88 8.29
C PHE A 22 -1.31 19.56 6.97
N PHE A 23 -2.23 20.30 6.34
CA PHE A 23 -2.04 20.80 4.98
C PHE A 23 -0.91 21.82 4.81
N PRO A 24 -0.63 22.73 5.75
CA PRO A 24 0.54 23.60 5.64
C PRO A 24 1.85 22.81 5.59
N LYS A 25 1.98 21.75 6.41
CA LYS A 25 3.18 20.90 6.42
C LYS A 25 3.29 20.06 5.15
N MET A 26 2.18 19.50 4.67
CA MET A 26 2.12 18.79 3.39
C MET A 26 2.53 19.68 2.21
N GLY A 27 1.92 20.86 2.10
CA GLY A 27 2.24 21.81 1.03
C GLY A 27 3.69 22.31 1.12
N ALA A 28 4.22 22.57 2.32
CA ALA A 28 5.63 22.93 2.52
C ALA A 28 6.60 21.80 2.15
N ALA A 29 6.19 20.53 2.30
CA ALA A 29 6.94 19.37 1.84
C ALA A 29 6.82 19.17 0.31
N GLY A 30 5.94 19.88 -0.40
CA GLY A 30 5.70 19.70 -1.83
C GLY A 30 4.81 18.50 -2.16
N GLU A 31 4.06 18.01 -1.18
CA GLU A 31 2.97 17.07 -1.41
C GLU A 31 1.82 17.77 -2.13
N ASN A 32 1.02 17.03 -2.89
CA ASN A 32 -0.07 17.58 -3.68
C ASN A 32 -1.34 16.72 -3.72
N TRP A 33 -1.46 15.70 -2.88
CA TRP A 33 -2.63 14.82 -2.89
C TRP A 33 -2.98 14.32 -1.50
N ALA A 34 -4.27 14.38 -1.15
CA ALA A 34 -4.78 13.82 0.09
C ALA A 34 -6.14 13.14 -0.13
N ARG A 35 -6.39 12.05 0.59
CA ARG A 35 -7.69 11.37 0.66
C ARG A 35 -8.40 11.80 1.94
N VAL A 36 -9.62 12.31 1.79
CA VAL A 36 -10.46 12.84 2.87
C VAL A 36 -11.79 12.09 2.86
N TRP A 37 -12.23 11.60 4.01
CA TRP A 37 -13.45 10.82 4.13
C TRP A 37 -14.57 11.64 4.77
N MET A 38 -15.78 11.48 4.23
CA MET A 38 -17.00 12.03 4.83
C MET A 38 -17.46 11.19 6.03
N THR A 39 -16.63 11.06 7.07
CA THR A 39 -16.91 10.25 8.26
C THR A 39 -17.84 10.96 9.24
N ALA A 40 -18.62 10.18 9.97
CA ALA A 40 -19.51 10.71 11.01
C ALA A 40 -18.72 11.21 12.23
N TRP A 41 -17.76 10.43 12.73
CA TRP A 41 -16.94 10.77 13.90
C TRP A 41 -15.99 11.94 13.66
N GLY A 42 -15.59 12.16 12.40
CA GLY A 42 -14.83 13.34 11.99
C GLY A 42 -15.69 14.58 11.76
N GLY A 43 -17.03 14.49 11.88
CA GLY A 43 -17.93 15.61 11.63
C GLY A 43 -18.06 16.01 10.15
N LEU A 44 -17.70 15.11 9.22
CA LEU A 44 -17.66 15.37 7.78
C LEU A 44 -18.82 14.74 7.00
N ASN A 45 -19.57 13.82 7.62
CA ASN A 45 -20.75 13.25 6.99
C ASN A 45 -21.95 14.21 7.07
N ILE A 46 -22.36 14.74 5.92
CA ILE A 46 -23.49 15.67 5.83
C ILE A 46 -24.86 15.02 6.05
N GLU A 47 -24.96 13.70 6.09
CA GLU A 47 -26.23 12.97 6.19
C GLU A 47 -26.12 11.79 7.20
N TRP A 48 -25.78 12.10 8.45
CA TRP A 48 -25.62 11.10 9.53
C TRP A 48 -26.52 11.33 10.75
N THR A 49 -27.58 12.13 10.62
CA THR A 49 -28.51 12.40 11.74
C THR A 49 -29.79 11.57 11.61
N PRO A 50 -30.14 10.71 12.60
CA PRO A 50 -31.42 9.99 12.64
C PRO A 50 -32.63 10.91 12.46
N GLY A 51 -33.62 10.43 11.70
CA GLY A 51 -34.83 11.20 11.39
C GLY A 51 -34.63 12.37 10.42
N ARG A 52 -33.42 12.61 9.89
CA ARG A 52 -33.12 13.73 8.97
C ARG A 52 -32.58 13.31 7.61
N LEU A 53 -32.81 12.08 7.18
CA LEU A 53 -32.45 11.62 5.83
C LEU A 53 -33.05 12.56 4.76
N GLY A 54 -32.22 12.98 3.80
CA GLY A 54 -32.55 13.98 2.79
C GLY A 54 -32.37 15.44 3.23
N SER A 55 -31.98 15.70 4.49
CA SER A 55 -31.66 17.03 5.02
C SER A 55 -30.20 17.10 5.48
N TYR A 56 -29.41 17.97 4.83
CA TYR A 56 -27.96 17.99 5.04
C TYR A 56 -27.52 18.85 6.23
N ASN A 57 -26.57 18.34 7.00
CA ASN A 57 -25.89 19.09 8.05
C ASN A 57 -24.97 20.15 7.43
N LEU A 58 -25.37 21.43 7.55
CA LEU A 58 -24.61 22.56 7.00
C LEU A 58 -23.34 22.88 7.78
N GLU A 59 -23.19 22.43 9.02
CA GLU A 59 -21.93 22.58 9.77
C GLU A 59 -20.87 21.64 9.20
N ALA A 60 -21.22 20.37 8.98
CA ALA A 60 -20.34 19.42 8.28
C ALA A 60 -19.99 19.92 6.87
N ALA A 61 -20.96 20.52 6.16
CA ALA A 61 -20.69 21.11 4.84
C ALA A 61 -19.73 22.30 4.91
N ARG A 62 -19.92 23.23 5.86
CA ARG A 62 -19.00 24.36 6.10
C ARG A 62 -17.61 23.89 6.49
N TYR A 63 -17.52 22.78 7.22
CA TYR A 63 -16.25 22.20 7.57
C TYR A 63 -15.50 21.70 6.33
N LEU A 64 -16.18 20.98 5.44
CA LEU A 64 -15.57 20.57 4.17
C LEU A 64 -15.21 21.77 3.27
N ASP A 65 -15.97 22.88 3.28
CA ASP A 65 -15.57 24.12 2.60
C ASP A 65 -14.22 24.64 3.13
N ARG A 66 -14.02 24.64 4.46
CA ARG A 66 -12.76 25.05 5.08
C ARG A 66 -11.61 24.14 4.66
N ILE A 67 -11.85 22.83 4.62
CA ILE A 67 -10.84 21.84 4.18
C ILE A 67 -10.43 22.11 2.74
N LEU A 68 -11.38 22.35 1.84
CA LEU A 68 -11.07 22.65 0.43
C LEU A 68 -10.33 23.98 0.26
N ALA A 69 -10.70 25.01 1.03
CA ALA A 69 -9.97 26.29 1.02
C ALA A 69 -8.53 26.13 1.54
N LEU A 70 -8.31 25.30 2.56
CA LEU A 70 -6.96 24.95 3.03
C LEU A 70 -6.19 24.14 1.98
N ALA A 71 -6.85 23.19 1.32
CA ALA A 71 -6.26 22.38 0.27
C ALA A 71 -5.77 23.26 -0.88
N GLU A 72 -6.63 24.16 -1.38
CA GLU A 72 -6.29 25.14 -2.41
C GLU A 72 -5.12 26.05 -1.99
N LYS A 73 -5.17 26.59 -0.77
CA LYS A 73 -4.10 27.45 -0.23
C LYS A 73 -2.73 26.76 -0.22
N HIS A 74 -2.71 25.44 -0.04
CA HIS A 74 -1.49 24.64 0.10
C HIS A 74 -1.19 23.75 -1.12
N GLY A 75 -1.93 23.90 -2.22
CA GLY A 75 -1.71 23.14 -3.46
C GLY A 75 -2.02 21.64 -3.34
N ILE A 76 -2.88 21.25 -2.40
CA ILE A 76 -3.31 19.87 -2.17
C ILE A 76 -4.58 19.59 -2.97
N PHE A 77 -4.57 18.53 -3.76
CA PHE A 77 -5.76 18.02 -4.44
C PHE A 77 -6.43 16.94 -3.59
N ILE A 78 -7.75 17.03 -3.43
CA ILE A 78 -8.54 16.18 -2.54
C ILE A 78 -9.24 15.09 -3.34
N GLN A 79 -9.01 13.85 -2.94
CA GLN A 79 -9.90 12.75 -3.25
C GLN A 79 -10.91 12.60 -2.13
N LEU A 80 -12.19 12.87 -2.44
CA LEU A 80 -13.25 12.86 -1.44
C LEU A 80 -13.95 11.50 -1.43
N VAL A 81 -13.81 10.78 -0.33
CA VAL A 81 -14.47 9.50 -0.05
C VAL A 81 -15.87 9.78 0.50
N ILE A 82 -16.89 9.46 -0.30
CA ILE A 82 -18.30 9.79 -0.01
C ILE A 82 -18.90 8.82 1.01
N GLN A 83 -18.61 7.52 0.84
CA GLN A 83 -19.04 6.45 1.74
C GLN A 83 -17.85 5.57 2.14
N HIS A 84 -17.94 4.89 3.27
CA HIS A 84 -16.95 3.91 3.71
C HIS A 84 -17.64 2.65 4.22
N HIS A 85 -16.92 1.52 4.18
CA HIS A 85 -17.49 0.20 4.47
C HIS A 85 -18.27 0.12 5.79
N GLY A 86 -17.74 0.74 6.85
CA GLY A 86 -18.32 0.68 8.21
C GLY A 86 -19.79 1.12 8.27
N GLN A 87 -20.20 2.06 7.40
CA GLN A 87 -21.59 2.52 7.34
C GLN A 87 -22.57 1.40 7.01
N PHE A 88 -22.12 0.39 6.26
CA PHE A 88 -22.95 -0.71 5.77
C PHE A 88 -22.30 -2.08 6.06
N SER A 89 -21.63 -2.23 7.20
CA SER A 89 -21.03 -3.49 7.63
C SER A 89 -21.57 -3.93 9.00
N THR A 90 -21.80 -5.23 9.17
CA THR A 90 -22.00 -5.85 10.49
C THR A 90 -20.74 -6.51 11.04
N ARG A 91 -19.65 -6.56 10.25
CA ARG A 91 -18.48 -7.40 10.54
C ARG A 91 -17.19 -6.59 10.72
N VAL A 92 -16.93 -5.65 9.81
CA VAL A 92 -15.66 -4.91 9.76
C VAL A 92 -15.93 -3.44 10.10
N ASN A 93 -15.34 -2.98 11.20
CA ASN A 93 -15.53 -1.64 11.77
C ASN A 93 -16.99 -1.13 11.69
N PRO A 94 -17.96 -1.91 12.22
CA PRO A 94 -19.37 -1.67 11.97
C PRO A 94 -19.85 -0.36 12.60
N ASN A 95 -20.55 0.45 11.80
CA ASN A 95 -21.29 1.63 12.26
C ASN A 95 -22.78 1.52 11.92
N TRP A 96 -23.25 0.33 11.56
CA TRP A 96 -24.65 0.09 11.18
C TRP A 96 -25.65 0.47 12.27
N ASN A 97 -25.30 0.25 13.55
CA ASN A 97 -26.15 0.58 14.70
C ASN A 97 -26.34 2.08 14.89
N GLU A 98 -25.53 2.91 14.23
CA GLU A 98 -25.58 4.38 14.25
C GLU A 98 -26.06 4.97 12.93
N ASN A 99 -26.24 4.14 11.89
CA ASN A 99 -26.60 4.60 10.55
C ASN A 99 -28.07 5.07 10.51
N PRO A 100 -28.37 6.32 10.11
CA PRO A 100 -29.76 6.82 10.06
C PRO A 100 -30.70 6.05 9.14
N MET A 101 -30.18 5.24 8.20
CA MET A 101 -30.98 4.37 7.35
C MET A 101 -31.47 3.10 8.05
N ASN A 102 -30.87 2.74 9.18
CA ASN A 102 -31.27 1.59 10.00
C ASN A 102 -32.67 1.82 10.61
N GLU A 103 -33.58 0.86 10.40
CA GLU A 103 -34.95 0.93 10.93
C GLU A 103 -35.01 1.10 12.46
N ALA A 104 -34.01 0.58 13.20
CA ALA A 104 -33.91 0.75 14.64
C ALA A 104 -33.73 2.22 15.08
N LEU A 105 -33.26 3.08 14.17
CA LEU A 105 -33.10 4.53 14.36
C LEU A 105 -34.19 5.35 13.63
N GLY A 106 -35.30 4.70 13.23
CA GLY A 106 -36.36 5.33 12.44
C GLY A 106 -36.05 5.42 10.94
N GLY A 107 -35.03 4.69 10.48
CA GLY A 107 -34.73 4.49 9.07
C GLY A 107 -35.72 3.52 8.39
N PHE A 108 -35.30 2.92 7.28
CA PHE A 108 -36.17 2.06 6.46
C PHE A 108 -35.47 0.83 5.88
N LEU A 109 -34.20 0.62 6.23
CA LEU A 109 -33.44 -0.55 5.86
C LEU A 109 -33.36 -1.49 7.06
N SER A 110 -33.77 -2.73 6.87
CA SER A 110 -33.68 -3.76 7.92
C SER A 110 -32.28 -4.37 7.99
N ARG A 111 -31.51 -4.29 6.89
CA ARG A 111 -30.13 -4.82 6.79
C ARG A 111 -29.22 -3.87 6.00
N PRO A 112 -27.92 -3.81 6.33
CA PRO A 112 -27.01 -2.88 5.67
C PRO A 112 -26.90 -3.10 4.15
N GLY A 113 -26.86 -4.37 3.71
CA GLY A 113 -26.72 -4.70 2.29
C GLY A 113 -27.89 -4.30 1.39
N GLU A 114 -29.04 -3.94 1.96
CA GLU A 114 -30.16 -3.38 1.20
C GLU A 114 -29.83 -2.00 0.61
N PHE A 115 -28.79 -1.31 1.10
CA PHE A 115 -28.32 -0.05 0.53
C PHE A 115 -28.04 -0.13 -0.98
N PHE A 116 -27.52 -1.27 -1.45
CA PHE A 116 -27.18 -1.47 -2.86
C PHE A 116 -28.39 -1.68 -3.78
N THR A 117 -29.54 -2.08 -3.24
CA THR A 117 -30.71 -2.49 -4.05
C THR A 117 -31.96 -1.66 -3.77
N ASN A 118 -32.14 -1.16 -2.55
CA ASN A 118 -33.33 -0.40 -2.14
C ASN A 118 -33.43 0.92 -2.90
N ALA A 119 -34.56 1.13 -3.59
CA ALA A 119 -34.78 2.31 -4.44
C ALA A 119 -34.69 3.64 -3.66
N ARG A 120 -35.19 3.68 -2.41
CA ARG A 120 -35.14 4.89 -1.57
C ARG A 120 -33.70 5.19 -1.13
N ALA A 121 -32.90 4.18 -0.80
CA ALA A 121 -31.48 4.36 -0.46
C ALA A 121 -30.67 4.92 -1.64
N LYS A 122 -30.87 4.35 -2.84
CA LYS A 122 -30.24 4.84 -4.08
C LYS A 122 -30.64 6.28 -4.41
N GLU A 123 -31.93 6.62 -4.27
CA GLU A 123 -32.41 7.99 -4.47
C GLU A 123 -31.80 8.97 -3.46
N LEU A 124 -31.71 8.60 -2.18
CA LEU A 124 -31.06 9.43 -1.16
C LEU A 124 -29.57 9.65 -1.49
N PHE A 125 -28.85 8.61 -1.92
CA PHE A 125 -27.47 8.78 -2.38
C PHE A 125 -27.38 9.72 -3.57
N LYS A 126 -28.24 9.60 -4.59
CA LYS A 126 -28.26 10.53 -5.73
C LYS A 126 -28.51 11.96 -5.29
N ARG A 127 -29.41 12.21 -4.34
CA ARG A 127 -29.62 13.54 -3.77
C ARG A 127 -28.36 14.05 -3.05
N LYS A 128 -27.71 13.21 -2.24
CA LYS A 128 -26.45 13.53 -1.54
C LYS A 128 -25.35 13.87 -2.55
N ALA A 129 -25.18 13.05 -3.59
CA ALA A 129 -24.23 13.29 -4.68
C ALA A 129 -24.53 14.60 -5.44
N ARG A 130 -25.81 14.89 -5.71
CA ARG A 130 -26.22 16.17 -6.31
C ARG A 130 -25.79 17.36 -5.47
N TYR A 131 -25.98 17.30 -4.15
CA TYR A 131 -25.54 18.35 -3.24
C TYR A 131 -24.01 18.48 -3.21
N ILE A 132 -23.29 17.35 -3.11
CA ILE A 132 -21.82 17.30 -3.15
C ILE A 132 -21.28 17.99 -4.40
N VAL A 133 -21.73 17.57 -5.58
CA VAL A 133 -21.30 18.12 -6.87
C VAL A 133 -21.68 19.60 -7.00
N SER A 134 -22.90 19.98 -6.59
CA SER A 134 -23.35 21.38 -6.68
C SER A 134 -22.56 22.32 -5.78
N ARG A 135 -22.11 21.84 -4.61
CA ARG A 135 -21.38 22.68 -3.64
C ARG A 135 -19.89 22.72 -3.91
N TRP A 136 -19.28 21.59 -4.28
CA TRP A 136 -17.83 21.45 -4.34
C TRP A 136 -17.27 21.12 -5.72
N GLY A 137 -18.12 20.77 -6.69
CA GLY A 137 -17.69 20.44 -8.04
C GLY A 137 -17.04 21.60 -8.78
N TYR A 138 -17.18 22.86 -8.36
CA TYR A 138 -16.44 23.96 -9.00
C TYR A 138 -14.93 23.93 -8.70
N SER A 139 -14.50 23.24 -7.64
CA SER A 139 -13.13 23.34 -7.15
C SER A 139 -12.18 22.52 -8.02
N THR A 140 -11.18 23.17 -8.60
CA THR A 140 -10.08 22.51 -9.30
C THR A 140 -9.18 21.69 -8.37
N HIS A 141 -9.38 21.80 -7.06
CA HIS A 141 -8.67 21.03 -6.03
C HIS A 141 -9.46 19.80 -5.58
N ILE A 142 -10.59 19.46 -6.21
CA ILE A 142 -11.11 18.09 -6.17
C ILE A 142 -10.39 17.28 -7.26
N PHE A 143 -9.68 16.23 -6.86
CA PHE A 143 -9.07 15.26 -7.77
C PHE A 143 -10.09 14.22 -8.24
N ALA A 144 -10.83 13.63 -7.30
CA ALA A 144 -11.74 12.53 -7.58
C ALA A 144 -12.86 12.42 -6.55
N TRP A 145 -14.01 11.92 -7.00
CA TRP A 145 -15.08 11.38 -6.16
C TRP A 145 -14.85 9.89 -5.95
N GLU A 146 -14.62 9.48 -4.70
CA GLU A 146 -14.55 8.07 -4.35
C GLU A 146 -15.88 7.61 -3.76
N LEU A 147 -16.54 6.66 -4.44
CA LEU A 147 -17.87 6.20 -4.04
C LEU A 147 -17.84 5.43 -2.73
N PHE A 148 -16.87 4.52 -2.57
CA PHE A 148 -16.66 3.73 -1.36
C PHE A 148 -15.19 3.55 -1.05
N ASN A 149 -14.86 3.67 0.23
CA ASN A 149 -13.68 3.02 0.80
C ASN A 149 -13.96 1.56 1.13
N GLU A 150 -13.21 0.65 0.52
CA GLU A 150 -13.17 -0.80 0.76
C GLU A 150 -14.54 -1.47 0.68
N VAL A 151 -15.17 -1.38 -0.49
CA VAL A 151 -16.54 -1.88 -0.68
C VAL A 151 -16.70 -3.37 -0.35
N GLN A 152 -15.64 -4.18 -0.46
CA GLN A 152 -15.62 -5.60 -0.09
C GLN A 152 -15.97 -5.87 1.38
N TYR A 153 -15.79 -4.88 2.26
CA TYR A 153 -16.08 -4.99 3.69
C TYR A 153 -17.50 -4.58 4.06
N THR A 154 -18.31 -4.16 3.09
CA THR A 154 -19.74 -3.97 3.28
C THR A 154 -20.47 -5.31 3.32
N ASP A 155 -21.60 -5.36 4.00
CA ASP A 155 -22.58 -6.41 3.74
C ASP A 155 -23.28 -6.09 2.43
N HIS A 156 -23.44 -7.08 1.56
CA HIS A 156 -24.10 -6.92 0.27
C HIS A 156 -24.78 -8.24 -0.15
N PRO A 157 -25.87 -8.19 -0.94
CA PRO A 157 -26.57 -9.39 -1.42
C PRO A 157 -25.81 -10.14 -2.52
N GLY A 158 -24.68 -9.59 -2.99
CA GLY A 158 -23.81 -10.17 -4.01
C GLY A 158 -23.12 -9.09 -4.84
N TRP A 159 -21.98 -9.42 -5.45
CA TRP A 159 -21.18 -8.47 -6.23
C TRP A 159 -21.93 -7.85 -7.40
N ASP A 160 -22.85 -8.59 -8.04
CA ASP A 160 -23.73 -8.07 -9.09
C ASP A 160 -24.52 -6.83 -8.66
N ALA A 161 -25.00 -6.79 -7.41
CA ALA A 161 -25.71 -5.63 -6.88
C ALA A 161 -24.76 -4.46 -6.66
N VAL A 162 -23.54 -4.72 -6.17
CA VAL A 162 -22.50 -3.71 -5.96
C VAL A 162 -22.08 -3.08 -7.30
N VAL A 163 -21.83 -3.91 -8.33
CA VAL A 163 -21.48 -3.47 -9.69
C VAL A 163 -22.58 -2.61 -10.29
N ARG A 164 -23.84 -3.07 -10.25
CA ARG A 164 -24.97 -2.28 -10.76
C ARG A 164 -25.14 -0.95 -10.02
N TRP A 165 -24.97 -0.95 -8.70
CA TRP A 165 -25.03 0.27 -7.91
C TRP A 165 -23.92 1.25 -8.30
N HIS A 166 -22.67 0.79 -8.44
CA HIS A 166 -21.53 1.63 -8.86
C HIS A 166 -21.76 2.21 -10.26
N SER A 167 -22.19 1.39 -11.21
CA SER A 167 -22.51 1.84 -12.57
C SER A 167 -23.64 2.90 -12.58
N GLU A 168 -24.70 2.67 -11.80
CA GLU A 168 -25.82 3.62 -11.68
C GLU A 168 -25.37 4.95 -11.05
N MET A 169 -24.61 4.91 -9.96
CA MET A 169 -24.16 6.12 -9.25
C MET A 169 -23.08 6.89 -10.02
N ALA A 170 -22.13 6.21 -10.64
CA ALA A 170 -21.12 6.84 -11.49
C ALA A 170 -21.77 7.51 -12.71
N SER A 171 -22.70 6.82 -13.38
CA SER A 171 -23.44 7.40 -14.51
C SER A 171 -24.25 8.63 -14.09
N TYR A 172 -24.88 8.59 -12.91
CA TYR A 172 -25.58 9.74 -12.37
C TYR A 172 -24.63 10.90 -12.08
N ILE A 173 -23.53 10.69 -11.34
CA ILE A 173 -22.56 11.75 -11.04
C ILE A 173 -22.01 12.37 -12.33
N ARG A 174 -21.66 11.56 -13.34
CA ARG A 174 -21.20 12.07 -14.64
C ARG A 174 -22.24 12.92 -15.37
N SER A 175 -23.54 12.67 -15.17
CA SER A 175 -24.59 13.47 -15.80
C SER A 175 -24.79 14.83 -15.13
N ILE A 176 -24.46 14.94 -13.83
CA ILE A 176 -24.65 16.17 -13.05
C ILE A 176 -23.37 16.96 -12.80
N ASP A 177 -22.18 16.35 -12.91
CA ASP A 177 -20.90 17.02 -12.75
C ASP A 177 -20.46 17.63 -14.11
N PRO A 178 -20.53 18.97 -14.26
CA PRO A 178 -20.17 19.62 -15.51
C PRO A 178 -18.64 19.67 -15.72
N TYR A 179 -17.85 19.51 -14.65
CA TYR A 179 -16.39 19.58 -14.69
C TYR A 179 -15.73 18.22 -14.91
N LYS A 180 -16.51 17.13 -14.83
CA LYS A 180 -16.07 15.76 -15.14
C LYS A 180 -14.89 15.31 -14.27
N HIS A 181 -14.98 15.54 -12.95
CA HIS A 181 -14.03 14.97 -12.00
C HIS A 181 -13.94 13.45 -12.15
N LEU A 182 -12.76 12.91 -11.83
CA LEU A 182 -12.55 11.47 -11.83
C LEU A 182 -13.46 10.79 -10.80
N ILE A 183 -13.90 9.57 -11.09
CA ILE A 183 -14.70 8.75 -10.19
C ILE A 183 -13.96 7.44 -9.91
N THR A 184 -13.86 7.06 -8.65
CA THR A 184 -13.26 5.78 -8.24
C THR A 184 -14.03 5.13 -7.08
N THR A 185 -13.54 3.97 -6.66
CA THR A 185 -13.90 3.22 -5.46
C THR A 185 -12.65 2.44 -5.03
N SER A 186 -12.53 1.95 -3.80
CA SER A 186 -11.51 0.94 -3.48
C SER A 186 -12.10 -0.45 -3.29
N SER A 187 -11.41 -1.42 -3.89
CA SER A 187 -11.77 -2.85 -3.92
C SER A 187 -10.51 -3.68 -4.20
N PRO A 188 -10.37 -4.89 -3.64
CA PRO A 188 -9.13 -5.68 -3.71
C PRO A 188 -9.02 -6.53 -4.98
N ASP A 189 -10.07 -6.59 -5.82
CA ASP A 189 -10.06 -7.40 -7.02
C ASP A 189 -10.10 -6.51 -8.28
N PRO A 190 -8.98 -6.34 -8.99
CA PRO A 190 -8.93 -5.53 -10.20
C PRO A 190 -9.63 -6.18 -11.40
N SER A 191 -10.03 -7.45 -11.31
CA SER A 191 -10.85 -8.11 -12.34
C SER A 191 -12.36 -7.91 -12.15
N SER A 192 -12.79 -7.33 -11.03
CA SER A 192 -14.19 -7.06 -10.77
C SER A 192 -14.78 -6.06 -11.80
N PRO A 193 -15.98 -6.32 -12.36
CA PRO A 193 -16.65 -5.37 -13.25
C PRO A 193 -17.00 -4.02 -12.61
N VAL A 194 -16.83 -3.86 -11.30
CA VAL A 194 -17.01 -2.57 -10.62
C VAL A 194 -16.16 -1.47 -11.26
N TRP A 195 -14.98 -1.84 -11.76
CA TRP A 195 -14.02 -0.93 -12.39
C TRP A 195 -14.44 -0.44 -13.76
N ASP A 196 -15.40 -1.07 -14.44
CA ASP A 196 -15.85 -0.66 -15.77
C ASP A 196 -16.37 0.78 -15.76
N SER A 197 -17.06 1.15 -14.68
CA SER A 197 -17.66 2.48 -14.49
C SER A 197 -16.73 3.51 -13.83
N MET A 198 -15.59 3.09 -13.29
CA MET A 198 -14.59 3.93 -12.62
C MET A 198 -13.53 4.45 -13.59
N ASP A 199 -12.88 5.57 -13.27
CA ASP A 199 -11.82 6.17 -14.09
C ASP A 199 -10.42 5.60 -13.79
N PHE A 200 -10.22 5.04 -12.60
CA PHE A 200 -8.96 4.42 -12.20
C PHE A 200 -9.17 3.32 -11.15
N TYR A 201 -8.22 2.39 -11.11
CA TYR A 201 -8.15 1.31 -10.13
C TYR A 201 -7.54 1.81 -8.82
N GLN A 202 -8.08 1.35 -7.69
CA GLN A 202 -7.54 1.67 -6.37
C GLN A 202 -7.61 0.48 -5.42
N GLU A 203 -6.45 0.00 -5.01
CA GLU A 203 -6.30 -1.10 -4.06
C GLU A 203 -5.54 -0.66 -2.81
N HIS A 204 -5.76 -1.38 -1.71
CA HIS A 204 -5.20 -1.09 -0.39
C HIS A 204 -4.41 -2.30 0.11
N PHE A 205 -3.24 -2.05 0.70
CA PHE A 205 -2.31 -3.12 1.05
C PHE A 205 -1.63 -2.87 2.40
N TYR A 206 -1.81 -3.81 3.32
CA TYR A 206 -1.27 -3.69 4.67
C TYR A 206 -0.33 -4.86 4.99
N ASN A 207 0.94 -4.54 5.23
CA ASN A 207 1.99 -5.51 5.51
C ASN A 207 3.07 -4.89 6.39
N ASN A 208 3.68 -5.67 7.26
CA ASN A 208 4.78 -5.20 8.11
C ASN A 208 6.08 -4.98 7.33
N ASP A 209 6.26 -5.57 6.14
CA ASP A 209 7.30 -5.15 5.20
C ASP A 209 6.80 -3.96 4.36
N PRO A 210 7.44 -2.78 4.45
CA PRO A 210 6.98 -1.58 3.76
C PRO A 210 7.05 -1.72 2.24
N ALA A 211 8.04 -2.46 1.73
CA ALA A 211 8.16 -2.68 0.30
C ALA A 211 7.00 -3.53 -0.22
N ALA A 212 6.60 -4.56 0.52
CA ALA A 212 5.45 -5.38 0.20
C ALA A 212 4.13 -4.60 0.28
N ALA A 213 3.90 -3.88 1.38
CA ALA A 213 2.70 -3.07 1.57
C ALA A 213 2.54 -2.03 0.45
N ALA A 214 3.62 -1.37 0.06
CA ALA A 214 3.53 -0.27 -0.89
C ALA A 214 3.53 -0.68 -2.38
N SER A 215 3.92 -1.92 -2.70
CA SER A 215 4.08 -2.35 -4.10
C SER A 215 2.76 -2.69 -4.79
N GLY A 216 1.71 -3.02 -4.03
CA GLY A 216 0.42 -3.44 -4.57
C GLY A 216 0.46 -4.66 -5.50
N ASP A 217 -0.45 -4.74 -6.48
CA ASP A 217 -0.42 -5.79 -7.50
C ASP A 217 0.76 -5.54 -8.46
N LEU A 218 1.70 -6.47 -8.46
CA LEU A 218 2.92 -6.42 -9.25
C LEU A 218 2.69 -6.73 -10.74
N ASN A 219 1.46 -7.03 -11.17
CA ASN A 219 1.14 -7.31 -12.56
C ASN A 219 0.44 -6.13 -13.26
N PRO A 220 1.20 -5.12 -13.74
CA PRO A 220 0.62 -3.94 -14.36
C PRO A 220 -0.17 -4.22 -15.64
N SER A 221 0.00 -5.40 -16.26
CA SER A 221 -0.75 -5.79 -17.46
C SER A 221 -2.25 -6.03 -17.20
N ARG A 222 -2.65 -6.17 -15.93
CA ARG A 222 -4.07 -6.29 -15.54
C ARG A 222 -4.81 -4.95 -15.58
N PHE A 223 -4.09 -3.83 -15.61
CA PHE A 223 -4.69 -2.50 -15.54
C PHE A 223 -4.79 -1.85 -16.91
N THR A 224 -6.03 -1.56 -17.33
CA THR A 224 -6.33 -0.84 -18.58
C THR A 224 -6.52 0.67 -18.38
N LYS A 225 -6.54 1.10 -17.12
CA LYS A 225 -6.74 2.47 -16.64
C LYS A 225 -5.62 2.79 -15.64
N PRO A 226 -5.43 4.06 -15.25
CA PRO A 226 -4.50 4.41 -14.17
C PRO A 226 -4.72 3.53 -12.93
N TYR A 227 -3.63 3.18 -12.26
CA TYR A 227 -3.62 2.34 -11.06
C TYR A 227 -3.01 3.10 -9.89
N PHE A 228 -3.70 3.08 -8.76
CA PHE A 228 -3.29 3.76 -7.54
C PHE A 228 -3.28 2.78 -6.37
N VAL A 229 -2.25 2.90 -5.53
CA VAL A 229 -2.26 2.32 -4.19
C VAL A 229 -2.82 3.41 -3.26
N GLY A 230 -4.12 3.32 -2.99
CA GLY A 230 -4.88 4.34 -2.23
C GLY A 230 -4.62 4.31 -0.74
N GLU A 231 -4.16 3.15 -0.24
CA GLU A 231 -3.71 2.97 1.14
C GLU A 231 -2.59 1.94 1.20
N TRP A 232 -1.58 2.25 2.01
CA TRP A 232 -0.64 1.24 2.49
C TRP A 232 -0.18 1.54 3.91
N GLY A 233 0.23 0.50 4.63
CA GLY A 233 0.76 0.64 5.99
C GLY A 233 1.11 -0.69 6.63
N ALA A 234 1.45 -0.67 7.91
CA ALA A 234 1.64 -1.88 8.69
C ALA A 234 0.30 -2.64 8.88
N THR A 235 0.35 -3.95 9.15
CA THR A 235 -0.83 -4.85 9.14
C THR A 235 -1.97 -4.43 10.07
N ASN A 236 -1.70 -3.67 11.12
CA ASN A 236 -2.72 -3.18 12.07
C ASN A 236 -3.21 -1.75 11.75
N GLY A 237 -2.75 -1.15 10.65
CA GLY A 237 -3.03 0.26 10.32
C GLY A 237 -2.44 1.27 11.30
N ALA A 238 -1.74 0.83 12.34
CA ALA A 238 -0.96 1.69 13.22
C ALA A 238 0.46 1.76 12.64
N GLY A 239 1.04 2.95 12.59
CA GLY A 239 2.33 3.21 11.96
C GLY A 239 3.44 2.27 12.45
N PRO A 240 4.56 2.24 11.73
CA PRO A 240 5.63 1.28 12.00
C PRO A 240 6.12 1.36 13.45
N THR A 241 6.34 0.20 14.06
CA THR A 241 6.85 0.07 15.44
C THR A 241 8.35 0.35 15.56
N GLU A 242 9.03 0.53 14.44
CA GLU A 242 10.47 0.77 14.34
C GLU A 242 10.73 2.10 13.61
N ASN A 243 11.90 2.25 12.98
CA ASN A 243 12.33 3.46 12.28
C ASN A 243 11.33 3.90 11.19
N GLY A 244 10.40 4.78 11.55
CA GLY A 244 9.34 5.26 10.67
C GLY A 244 9.84 6.01 9.44
N ALA A 245 10.96 6.72 9.56
CA ALA A 245 11.55 7.44 8.42
C ALA A 245 12.05 6.46 7.35
N GLU A 246 12.73 5.39 7.74
CA GLU A 246 13.18 4.35 6.81
C GLU A 246 11.99 3.57 6.24
N PHE A 247 11.01 3.22 7.09
CA PHE A 247 9.81 2.50 6.67
C PHE A 247 9.05 3.26 5.57
N LEU A 248 8.79 4.55 5.78
CA LEU A 248 8.16 5.42 4.79
C LEU A 248 8.97 5.49 3.50
N ARG A 249 10.28 5.74 3.61
CA ARG A 249 11.16 5.87 2.44
C ARG A 249 11.17 4.60 1.60
N ARG A 250 11.30 3.42 2.23
CA ARG A 250 11.30 2.12 1.55
C ARG A 250 9.97 1.83 0.87
N GLY A 251 8.85 2.14 1.53
CA GLY A 251 7.52 1.93 0.94
C GLY A 251 7.28 2.87 -0.25
N LEU A 252 7.50 4.17 -0.08
CA LEU A 252 7.35 5.17 -1.14
C LEU A 252 8.11 4.78 -2.41
N TRP A 253 9.41 4.49 -2.30
CA TRP A 253 10.21 4.13 -3.47
C TRP A 253 9.87 2.74 -4.02
N SER A 254 9.50 1.78 -3.18
CA SER A 254 9.05 0.47 -3.66
C SER A 254 7.77 0.59 -4.51
N GLY A 255 6.80 1.38 -4.05
CA GLY A 255 5.54 1.61 -4.77
C GLY A 255 5.70 2.49 -6.00
N ILE A 256 6.50 3.56 -5.95
CA ILE A 256 6.78 4.37 -7.15
C ILE A 256 7.39 3.50 -8.25
N MET A 257 8.31 2.60 -7.89
CA MET A 257 8.97 1.72 -8.87
C MET A 257 8.06 0.63 -9.45
N THR A 258 6.83 0.47 -8.97
CA THR A 258 5.86 -0.41 -9.62
C THR A 258 5.20 0.24 -10.84
N GLY A 259 5.44 1.52 -11.09
CA GLY A 259 4.81 2.22 -12.21
C GLY A 259 3.33 2.52 -11.96
N ALA A 260 2.89 2.46 -10.70
CA ALA A 260 1.62 3.04 -10.29
C ALA A 260 1.57 4.53 -10.68
N SER A 261 0.35 5.05 -10.87
CA SER A 261 0.10 6.40 -11.39
C SER A 261 0.35 7.51 -10.35
N ALA A 262 0.66 7.13 -9.11
CA ALA A 262 1.09 8.02 -8.03
C ALA A 262 2.05 7.30 -7.07
N ALA A 263 2.72 8.06 -6.21
CA ALA A 263 3.31 7.48 -5.02
C ALA A 263 2.20 6.85 -4.14
N PRO A 264 2.47 5.70 -3.51
CA PRO A 264 1.47 4.99 -2.70
C PRO A 264 1.12 5.81 -1.46
N MET A 265 -0.17 5.94 -1.14
CA MET A 265 -0.62 6.81 -0.05
C MET A 265 -0.51 6.10 1.30
N PHE A 266 0.40 6.56 2.15
CA PHE A 266 0.51 6.00 3.50
C PHE A 266 -0.77 6.28 4.29
N TRP A 267 -1.25 5.26 5.01
CA TRP A 267 -2.51 5.34 5.76
C TRP A 267 -2.39 6.15 7.05
N ASP A 268 -1.32 6.00 7.82
CA ASP A 268 -1.24 6.58 9.17
C ASP A 268 -0.67 8.01 9.18
N TRP A 269 -1.52 8.99 8.88
CA TRP A 269 -1.15 10.42 8.89
C TRP A 269 -0.87 10.97 10.28
N ASP A 270 -1.46 10.36 11.30
CA ASP A 270 -1.18 10.71 12.69
C ASP A 270 0.24 10.34 13.07
N TYR A 271 0.71 9.21 12.60
CA TYR A 271 2.10 8.82 12.75
C TYR A 271 3.03 9.79 12.02
N ILE A 272 2.73 10.18 10.78
CA ILE A 272 3.51 11.20 10.05
C ILE A 272 3.59 12.49 10.87
N HIS A 273 2.46 12.96 11.38
CA HIS A 273 2.40 14.21 12.11
C HIS A 273 3.13 14.16 13.46
N ARG A 274 2.90 13.11 14.26
CA ARG A 274 3.51 12.93 15.59
C ARG A 274 5.02 12.76 15.53
N HIS A 275 5.53 12.15 14.46
CA HIS A 275 6.95 11.89 14.28
C HIS A 275 7.64 12.88 13.33
N ASP A 276 6.92 13.93 12.90
CA ASP A 276 7.37 14.98 11.97
C ASP A 276 8.02 14.43 10.68
N LEU A 277 7.37 13.44 10.06
CA LEU A 277 7.92 12.70 8.92
C LEU A 277 7.59 13.29 7.54
N TYR A 278 7.12 14.55 7.50
CA TYR A 278 6.83 15.26 6.25
C TYR A 278 8.08 15.40 5.37
N LYS A 279 9.27 15.50 5.97
CA LYS A 279 10.54 15.60 5.24
C LYS A 279 10.76 14.40 4.31
N GLN A 280 10.41 13.19 4.73
CA GLN A 280 10.64 11.96 3.97
C GLN A 280 9.76 11.93 2.72
N ILE A 281 8.52 12.40 2.83
CA ILE A 281 7.61 12.53 1.69
C ILE A 281 8.07 13.68 0.78
N GLY A 282 8.52 14.80 1.37
CA GLY A 282 8.98 15.94 0.58
C GLY A 282 10.27 15.70 -0.20
N VAL A 283 11.22 14.94 0.36
CA VAL A 283 12.39 14.45 -0.38
C VAL A 283 11.95 13.59 -1.57
N THR A 284 10.95 12.72 -1.36
CA THR A 284 10.39 11.90 -2.43
C THR A 284 9.74 12.76 -3.52
N ALA A 285 8.90 13.74 -3.15
CA ALA A 285 8.27 14.67 -4.08
C ALA A 285 9.31 15.44 -4.91
N LYS A 286 10.36 15.96 -4.24
CA LYS A 286 11.47 16.64 -4.90
C LYS A 286 12.15 15.76 -5.94
N ILE A 287 12.48 14.51 -5.60
CA ILE A 287 13.15 13.59 -6.53
C ILE A 287 12.21 13.17 -7.66
N VAL A 288 10.94 12.88 -7.40
CA VAL A 288 9.95 12.54 -8.44
C VAL A 288 9.84 13.66 -9.47
N ASN A 289 9.76 14.91 -9.03
CA ASN A 289 9.74 16.08 -9.91
C ASN A 289 11.08 16.26 -10.65
N ALA A 290 12.21 16.20 -9.93
CA ALA A 290 13.54 16.35 -10.50
C ALA A 290 13.95 15.19 -11.43
N ALA A 291 13.32 14.02 -11.32
CA ALA A 291 13.47 12.87 -12.21
C ALA A 291 12.57 12.96 -13.45
N GLY A 292 11.57 13.85 -13.45
CA GLY A 292 10.65 14.05 -14.57
C GLY A 292 9.69 12.89 -14.77
N LEU A 293 9.28 12.24 -13.67
CA LEU A 293 8.34 11.11 -13.71
C LEU A 293 6.89 11.56 -13.99
N ALA A 294 6.53 12.78 -13.61
CA ALA A 294 5.19 13.30 -13.80
C ALA A 294 4.81 13.36 -15.30
N GLY A 295 3.61 12.88 -15.64
CA GLY A 295 3.06 12.93 -17.00
C GLY A 295 3.65 11.90 -17.99
N ARG A 296 4.54 11.00 -17.54
CA ARG A 296 5.17 9.98 -18.39
C ARG A 296 4.32 8.70 -18.46
N GLY A 297 3.43 8.61 -19.45
CA GLY A 297 2.63 7.40 -19.72
C GLY A 297 3.39 6.27 -20.43
N ASP A 298 4.63 6.52 -20.83
CA ASP A 298 5.49 5.59 -21.58
C ASP A 298 6.47 4.81 -20.69
N LEU A 299 6.57 5.17 -19.41
CA LEU A 299 7.40 4.45 -18.44
C LEU A 299 6.86 3.04 -18.19
N ARG A 300 7.76 2.07 -18.18
CA ARG A 300 7.47 0.68 -17.86
C ARG A 300 8.39 0.21 -16.75
N GLN A 301 7.89 -0.69 -15.91
CA GLN A 301 8.77 -1.41 -14.99
C GLN A 301 9.87 -2.13 -15.76
N THR A 302 11.07 -2.13 -15.21
CA THR A 302 12.18 -2.97 -15.66
C THR A 302 12.73 -3.73 -14.47
N LYS A 303 13.30 -4.91 -14.72
CA LYS A 303 14.03 -5.70 -13.73
C LYS A 303 15.52 -5.52 -13.99
N PRO A 304 16.20 -4.57 -13.33
CA PRO A 304 17.62 -4.33 -13.59
C PRO A 304 18.45 -5.53 -13.17
N ARG A 305 19.46 -5.87 -13.97
CA ARG A 305 20.40 -6.93 -13.61
C ARG A 305 21.45 -6.36 -12.67
N VAL A 306 21.53 -6.89 -11.45
CA VAL A 306 22.50 -6.45 -10.47
C VAL A 306 23.71 -7.39 -10.47
N ASN A 307 24.90 -6.82 -10.65
CA ASN A 307 26.17 -7.50 -10.45
C ASN A 307 26.83 -6.96 -9.18
N CYS A 308 26.77 -7.75 -8.10
CA CYS A 308 27.35 -7.43 -6.80
C CYS A 308 27.79 -8.75 -6.15
N GLN A 309 29.05 -8.80 -5.73
CA GLN A 309 29.64 -10.00 -5.14
C GLN A 309 29.26 -10.19 -3.67
N ASP A 310 29.08 -9.07 -2.95
CA ASP A 310 28.69 -9.10 -1.55
C ASP A 310 27.28 -9.64 -1.43
N LEU A 311 27.09 -10.64 -0.56
CA LEU A 311 25.77 -11.18 -0.25
C LEU A 311 25.21 -10.52 1.00
N GLY A 312 23.94 -10.16 0.94
CA GLY A 312 23.15 -9.64 2.05
C GLY A 312 21.92 -10.51 2.31
N PRO A 313 21.08 -10.09 3.28
CA PRO A 313 19.84 -10.78 3.57
C PRO A 313 18.87 -10.67 2.39
N LEU A 314 18.14 -11.75 2.13
CA LEU A 314 16.90 -11.75 1.38
C LEU A 314 15.75 -11.76 2.39
N VAL A 315 14.90 -10.74 2.36
CA VAL A 315 13.70 -10.66 3.19
C VAL A 315 12.49 -10.86 2.29
N VAL A 316 11.65 -11.84 2.62
CA VAL A 316 10.39 -12.10 1.94
C VAL A 316 9.23 -12.03 2.93
N ALA A 317 8.15 -11.37 2.52
CA ALA A 317 6.92 -11.24 3.30
C ALA A 317 5.80 -12.08 2.68
N PRO A 318 4.84 -12.58 3.48
CA PRO A 318 3.64 -13.22 2.97
C PRO A 318 2.75 -12.23 2.22
N GLN A 319 1.96 -12.73 1.28
CA GLN A 319 0.96 -11.95 0.53
C GLN A 319 -0.47 -12.33 0.93
N GLN A 320 -0.72 -13.61 1.21
CA GLN A 320 -2.06 -14.10 1.51
C GLN A 320 -2.41 -13.85 2.99
N ASP A 321 -3.60 -13.33 3.24
CA ASP A 321 -4.16 -13.11 4.59
C ASP A 321 -4.94 -14.35 5.07
N TRP A 322 -5.84 -14.20 6.05
CA TRP A 322 -6.71 -15.25 6.57
C TRP A 322 -7.46 -16.01 5.46
N GLY A 323 -7.39 -17.34 5.48
CA GLY A 323 -8.17 -18.22 4.62
C GLY A 323 -7.48 -19.56 4.35
N ALA A 324 -8.09 -20.35 3.47
CA ALA A 324 -7.55 -21.63 3.05
C ALA A 324 -6.31 -21.44 2.15
N VAL A 325 -5.23 -22.11 2.50
CA VAL A 325 -3.95 -22.05 1.77
C VAL A 325 -4.03 -22.90 0.51
N GLN A 326 -3.72 -22.30 -0.63
CA GLN A 326 -3.77 -22.97 -1.95
C GLN A 326 -2.39 -23.43 -2.44
N ARG A 327 -1.31 -22.85 -1.87
CA ARG A 327 0.07 -23.10 -2.28
C ARG A 327 0.93 -23.39 -1.06
N PHE A 328 1.64 -24.52 -1.09
CA PHE A 328 2.48 -25.00 0.00
C PHE A 328 3.97 -24.99 -0.35
N GLU A 329 4.32 -24.93 -1.64
CA GLU A 329 5.70 -25.07 -2.11
C GLU A 329 6.21 -23.76 -2.73
N PHE A 330 7.35 -23.28 -2.24
CA PHE A 330 7.96 -22.01 -2.64
C PHE A 330 9.44 -22.21 -2.96
N ARG A 331 9.80 -22.08 -4.24
CA ARG A 331 11.21 -22.00 -4.65
C ARG A 331 11.70 -20.58 -4.43
N ILE A 332 12.72 -20.42 -3.60
CA ILE A 332 13.33 -19.13 -3.30
C ILE A 332 14.58 -18.95 -4.16
N THR A 333 14.68 -17.82 -4.82
CA THR A 333 15.84 -17.42 -5.62
C THR A 333 16.36 -16.06 -5.14
N PRO A 334 17.65 -15.72 -5.37
CA PRO A 334 18.21 -14.44 -4.95
C PRO A 334 17.51 -13.19 -5.51
N ASP A 335 16.77 -13.33 -6.60
CA ASP A 335 16.07 -12.26 -7.33
C ASP A 335 14.55 -12.26 -7.09
N VAL A 336 14.06 -13.09 -6.16
CA VAL A 336 12.61 -13.17 -5.90
C VAL A 336 12.06 -11.85 -5.36
N ASP A 337 10.89 -11.47 -5.88
CA ASP A 337 10.17 -10.28 -5.44
C ASP A 337 9.47 -10.53 -4.08
N SER A 338 9.32 -9.47 -3.27
CA SER A 338 8.52 -9.45 -2.04
C SER A 338 7.33 -8.49 -2.21
N PRO A 339 6.11 -8.86 -1.77
CA PRO A 339 5.77 -10.09 -1.04
C PRO A 339 5.74 -11.33 -1.95
N LEU A 340 5.84 -12.52 -1.38
CA LEU A 340 5.79 -13.79 -2.11
C LEU A 340 4.35 -14.17 -2.45
N PRO A 341 3.99 -14.28 -3.75
CA PRO A 341 2.62 -14.58 -4.12
C PRO A 341 2.12 -15.93 -3.62
N GLY A 342 0.97 -15.91 -2.92
CA GLY A 342 0.33 -17.07 -2.32
C GLY A 342 0.96 -17.59 -1.03
N LEU A 343 2.02 -16.95 -0.50
CA LEU A 343 2.57 -17.28 0.82
C LEU A 343 1.60 -16.76 1.90
N PRO A 344 1.04 -17.62 2.77
CA PRO A 344 0.11 -17.18 3.81
C PRO A 344 0.84 -16.51 4.98
N SER A 345 0.19 -15.49 5.53
CA SER A 345 0.60 -14.86 6.79
C SER A 345 0.08 -15.65 7.98
N PHE A 346 -1.13 -16.20 7.91
CA PHE A 346 -1.68 -17.07 8.96
C PHE A 346 -1.25 -18.51 8.76
N ILE A 347 -0.46 -19.03 9.70
CA ILE A 347 -0.07 -20.43 9.75
C ILE A 347 -0.99 -21.15 10.73
N HIS A 348 -1.88 -22.00 10.20
CA HIS A 348 -2.98 -22.60 10.94
C HIS A 348 -2.58 -23.88 11.69
N GLY A 349 -3.02 -24.01 12.94
CA GLY A 349 -2.81 -25.17 13.80
C GLY A 349 -3.88 -26.25 13.65
N ARG A 350 -4.14 -26.99 14.73
CA ARG A 350 -5.14 -28.08 14.79
C ARG A 350 -6.58 -27.62 14.52
N PHE A 351 -7.00 -26.45 15.00
CA PHE A 351 -8.37 -25.94 14.91
C PHE A 351 -8.78 -25.56 13.48
N HIS A 352 -7.81 -25.20 12.64
CA HIS A 352 -8.00 -24.81 11.25
C HIS A 352 -7.11 -25.65 10.31
N ARG A 353 -6.88 -26.92 10.66
CA ARG A 353 -6.00 -27.80 9.87
C ARG A 353 -6.55 -28.09 8.47
N ASP A 354 -7.87 -28.00 8.31
CA ASP A 354 -8.55 -28.05 7.01
C ASP A 354 -8.13 -26.88 6.10
N MET A 355 -7.83 -25.71 6.67
CA MET A 355 -7.31 -24.55 5.93
C MET A 355 -5.83 -24.66 5.58
N MET A 356 -5.04 -25.46 6.31
CA MET A 356 -3.62 -25.67 6.06
C MET A 356 -3.19 -27.12 6.33
N PRO A 357 -3.60 -28.08 5.47
CA PRO A 357 -3.41 -29.52 5.71
C PRO A 357 -1.95 -29.98 5.69
N LYS A 358 -1.02 -29.13 5.26
CA LYS A 358 0.40 -29.42 5.09
C LYS A 358 1.25 -28.21 5.49
N PRO A 359 2.52 -28.41 5.89
CA PRO A 359 3.44 -27.31 6.13
C PRO A 359 3.70 -26.48 4.87
N ILE A 360 4.22 -25.27 5.05
CA ILE A 360 4.82 -24.49 3.97
C ILE A 360 6.27 -24.94 3.79
N THR A 361 6.64 -25.33 2.57
CA THR A 361 8.00 -25.75 2.22
C THR A 361 8.69 -24.64 1.40
N LEU A 362 9.85 -24.20 1.87
CA LEU A 362 10.76 -23.35 1.11
C LEU A 362 11.89 -24.20 0.53
N HIS A 363 12.02 -24.21 -0.79
CA HIS A 363 13.19 -24.80 -1.44
C HIS A 363 14.27 -23.73 -1.61
N LEU A 364 15.41 -23.96 -0.97
CA LEU A 364 16.53 -23.06 -0.90
C LEU A 364 17.72 -23.65 -1.64
N LYS A 365 18.40 -22.82 -2.43
CA LYS A 365 19.74 -23.12 -2.97
C LYS A 365 20.75 -22.16 -2.38
N CYS A 366 21.46 -22.60 -1.35
CA CYS A 366 22.39 -21.80 -0.56
C CYS A 366 23.81 -21.95 -1.11
N SER A 367 24.41 -20.85 -1.57
CA SER A 367 25.82 -20.83 -2.00
C SER A 367 26.81 -20.92 -0.83
N ASN A 368 26.37 -20.51 0.36
CA ASN A 368 27.13 -20.53 1.61
C ASN A 368 26.21 -21.00 2.74
N PRO A 369 26.76 -21.53 3.86
CA PRO A 369 25.98 -21.70 5.08
C PRO A 369 25.31 -20.39 5.49
N THR A 370 24.02 -20.47 5.83
CA THR A 370 23.18 -19.30 6.13
C THR A 370 22.29 -19.55 7.34
N ALA A 371 21.79 -18.49 7.95
CA ALA A 371 20.69 -18.55 8.90
C ALA A 371 19.40 -18.10 8.23
N VAL A 372 18.33 -18.87 8.38
CA VAL A 372 16.97 -18.47 8.04
C VAL A 372 16.26 -18.05 9.32
N ARG A 373 15.82 -16.80 9.40
CA ARG A 373 15.04 -16.26 10.52
C ARG A 373 13.57 -16.15 10.14
N ILE A 374 12.70 -16.62 11.03
CA ILE A 374 11.25 -16.55 10.90
C ILE A 374 10.73 -15.57 11.95
N ALA A 375 10.15 -14.46 11.51
CA ALA A 375 9.57 -13.47 12.39
C ALA A 375 8.06 -13.69 12.53
N ILE A 376 7.56 -13.67 13.76
CA ILE A 376 6.15 -13.84 14.11
C ILE A 376 5.66 -12.51 14.70
N ALA A 377 4.52 -12.02 14.19
CA ALA A 377 3.95 -10.75 14.64
C ALA A 377 2.95 -10.90 15.79
N ARG A 378 2.15 -11.98 15.77
CA ARG A 378 1.10 -12.26 16.75
C ARG A 378 0.64 -13.72 16.69
N TRP A 379 -0.10 -14.16 17.68
CA TRP A 379 -0.75 -15.47 17.70
C TRP A 379 -2.08 -15.44 18.44
N ALA A 380 -2.90 -16.44 18.17
CA ALA A 380 -4.22 -16.59 18.75
C ALA A 380 -4.16 -16.71 20.28
N ARG A 381 -5.24 -16.28 20.96
CA ARG A 381 -5.43 -16.46 22.41
C ARG A 381 -5.25 -17.90 22.89
N ALA A 382 -5.53 -18.89 22.03
CA ALA A 382 -5.40 -20.31 22.36
C ALA A 382 -3.94 -20.80 22.37
N GLY A 383 -2.99 -19.96 21.94
CA GLY A 383 -1.60 -20.34 21.74
C GLY A 383 -1.36 -21.01 20.39
N ALA A 384 -0.09 -21.18 20.05
CA ALA A 384 0.37 -21.83 18.83
C ALA A 384 1.78 -22.41 19.05
N VAL A 385 2.25 -23.26 18.14
CA VAL A 385 3.61 -23.83 18.23
C VAL A 385 4.29 -23.75 16.89
N VAL A 386 5.30 -22.88 16.77
CA VAL A 386 6.05 -22.78 15.52
C VAL A 386 7.03 -23.93 15.44
N LYS A 387 6.95 -24.72 14.37
CA LYS A 387 7.83 -25.86 14.12
C LYS A 387 8.56 -25.64 12.80
N LEU A 388 9.89 -25.77 12.84
CA LEU A 388 10.74 -25.76 11.65
C LEU A 388 11.39 -27.13 11.45
N SER A 389 11.34 -27.65 10.22
CA SER A 389 12.05 -28.87 9.82
C SER A 389 12.97 -28.59 8.65
N LEU A 390 14.23 -28.99 8.74
CA LEU A 390 15.19 -28.92 7.63
C LEU A 390 15.38 -30.34 7.07
N ASP A 391 15.16 -30.51 5.77
CA ASP A 391 15.30 -31.77 5.05
C ASP A 391 14.56 -32.93 5.75
N GLY A 392 13.34 -32.64 6.24
CA GLY A 392 12.46 -33.59 6.91
C GLY A 392 12.74 -33.82 8.40
N SER A 393 13.79 -33.22 8.97
CA SER A 393 14.15 -33.33 10.39
C SER A 393 13.79 -32.06 11.16
N GLU A 394 13.05 -32.18 12.27
CA GLU A 394 12.73 -31.02 13.13
C GLU A 394 14.01 -30.40 13.71
N THR A 395 14.22 -29.11 13.46
CA THR A 395 15.41 -28.37 13.93
C THR A 395 15.09 -27.41 15.06
N THR A 396 13.90 -26.81 15.05
CA THR A 396 13.55 -25.72 15.97
C THR A 396 12.07 -25.75 16.27
N ARG A 397 11.74 -25.51 17.54
CA ARG A 397 10.38 -25.44 18.05
C ARG A 397 10.26 -24.23 18.98
N LEU A 398 9.20 -23.45 18.80
CA LEU A 398 8.88 -22.30 19.66
C LEU A 398 7.42 -22.40 20.11
N GLU A 399 7.23 -22.53 21.42
CA GLU A 399 5.92 -22.49 22.06
C GLU A 399 5.44 -21.04 22.21
N LEU A 400 4.26 -20.73 21.69
CA LEU A 400 3.59 -19.44 21.82
C LEU A 400 2.42 -19.63 22.79
N PRO A 401 2.53 -19.18 24.05
CA PRO A 401 1.59 -19.56 25.10
C PRO A 401 0.21 -18.92 24.90
N PRO A 402 -0.86 -19.57 25.40
CA PRO A 402 -2.19 -18.99 25.43
C PRO A 402 -2.26 -17.73 26.32
N ALA A 403 -3.28 -16.90 26.08
CA ALA A 403 -3.57 -15.69 26.83
C ALA A 403 -5.09 -15.40 26.83
N GLU A 404 -5.52 -14.38 27.57
CA GLU A 404 -6.95 -13.98 27.63
C GLU A 404 -7.48 -13.44 26.29
N ALA A 405 -6.59 -12.90 25.46
CA ALA A 405 -6.86 -12.36 24.13
C ALA A 405 -5.71 -12.70 23.17
N ASP A 406 -5.88 -12.41 21.89
CA ASP A 406 -4.82 -12.59 20.90
C ASP A 406 -3.58 -11.77 21.31
N VAL A 407 -2.40 -12.38 21.18
CA VAL A 407 -1.16 -11.78 21.68
C VAL A 407 -0.45 -11.05 20.55
N HIS A 408 -0.33 -9.73 20.70
CA HIS A 408 0.39 -8.86 19.78
C HIS A 408 1.82 -8.61 20.24
N ARG A 409 2.69 -9.61 20.07
CA ARG A 409 4.10 -9.53 20.43
C ARG A 409 4.98 -10.08 19.32
N ARG A 410 6.00 -9.32 18.95
CA ARG A 410 7.00 -9.78 17.99
C ARG A 410 7.96 -10.77 18.64
N THR A 411 8.20 -11.88 17.98
CA THR A 411 9.23 -12.86 18.34
C THR A 411 9.85 -13.45 17.09
N GLU A 412 11.02 -14.08 17.23
CA GLU A 412 11.72 -14.71 16.11
C GLU A 412 12.36 -16.03 16.53
N LEU A 413 12.60 -16.87 15.53
CA LEU A 413 13.39 -18.08 15.65
C LEU A 413 14.28 -18.22 14.42
N SER A 414 15.41 -18.91 14.57
CA SER A 414 16.41 -19.06 13.52
C SER A 414 16.80 -20.52 13.35
N VAL A 415 17.03 -20.93 12.11
CA VAL A 415 17.60 -22.23 11.74
C VAL A 415 18.83 -22.00 10.87
N ASN A 416 19.90 -22.75 11.14
CA ASN A 416 21.09 -22.75 10.28
C ASN A 416 20.89 -23.74 9.14
N VAL A 417 21.07 -23.28 7.91
CA VAL A 417 20.96 -24.05 6.68
C VAL A 417 22.35 -24.16 6.05
N PRO A 418 22.89 -25.36 5.82
CA PRO A 418 24.17 -25.54 5.15
C PRO A 418 24.19 -25.00 3.71
N ALA A 419 25.37 -24.99 3.09
CA ALA A 419 25.47 -24.77 1.65
C ALA A 419 24.95 -26.00 0.91
N GLY A 420 24.22 -25.79 -0.19
CA GLY A 420 23.58 -26.85 -0.94
C GLY A 420 22.11 -26.56 -1.27
N GLU A 421 21.41 -27.59 -1.74
CA GLU A 421 19.97 -27.56 -1.95
C GLU A 421 19.29 -28.16 -0.72
N HIS A 422 18.35 -27.41 -0.15
CA HIS A 422 17.67 -27.76 1.10
C HIS A 422 16.18 -27.44 1.02
N SER A 423 15.37 -28.18 1.77
CA SER A 423 13.95 -27.88 1.97
C SER A 423 13.71 -27.52 3.43
N LEU A 424 13.20 -26.31 3.67
CA LEU A 424 12.82 -25.83 4.99
C LEU A 424 11.30 -25.79 5.11
N GLU A 425 10.75 -26.61 6.00
CA GLU A 425 9.33 -26.63 6.31
C GLU A 425 9.01 -25.71 7.49
N ILE A 426 7.93 -24.94 7.34
CA ILE A 426 7.34 -24.08 8.36
C ILE A 426 5.94 -24.61 8.66
N ASP A 427 5.72 -25.03 9.90
CA ASP A 427 4.44 -25.58 10.36
C ASP A 427 3.99 -24.91 11.67
N ASN A 428 2.76 -25.21 12.04
CA ASN A 428 2.19 -24.91 13.35
C ASN A 428 1.78 -26.22 14.03
N ALA A 429 2.55 -26.70 14.99
CA ALA A 429 2.23 -27.91 15.76
C ALA A 429 1.20 -27.65 16.90
N GLY A 430 0.74 -26.41 17.06
CA GLY A 430 -0.16 -25.97 18.11
C GLY A 430 -1.63 -26.01 17.73
N ASP A 431 -2.46 -25.44 18.60
CA ASP A 431 -3.91 -25.48 18.48
C ASP A 431 -4.46 -24.56 17.41
N ASP A 432 -4.19 -23.27 17.52
CA ASP A 432 -4.82 -22.28 16.66
C ASP A 432 -3.77 -21.65 15.72
N TRP A 433 -3.84 -20.38 15.35
CA TRP A 433 -2.93 -19.77 14.37
C TRP A 433 -1.82 -18.91 14.99
N TYR A 434 -0.75 -18.70 14.22
CA TYR A 434 0.18 -17.58 14.38
C TYR A 434 0.35 -16.81 13.06
N VAL A 435 0.76 -15.54 13.15
CA VAL A 435 1.02 -14.68 12.00
C VAL A 435 2.52 -14.62 11.71
N LEU A 436 2.92 -15.28 10.63
CA LEU A 436 4.19 -15.10 9.95
C LEU A 436 4.27 -13.66 9.42
N SER A 437 5.31 -12.93 9.79
CA SER A 437 5.55 -11.56 9.35
C SER A 437 6.57 -11.50 8.22
N THR A 438 7.74 -12.09 8.41
CA THR A 438 8.82 -12.10 7.42
C THR A 438 9.67 -13.35 7.56
N ILE A 439 10.24 -13.79 6.46
CA ILE A 439 11.30 -14.80 6.39
C ILE A 439 12.56 -14.08 5.90
N THR A 440 13.63 -14.13 6.69
CA THR A 440 14.93 -13.53 6.35
C THR A 440 15.95 -14.63 6.14
N ILE A 441 16.53 -14.70 4.94
CA ILE A 441 17.61 -15.64 4.61
C ILE A 441 18.89 -14.84 4.52
N GLU A 442 19.78 -15.02 5.49
CA GLU A 442 21.02 -14.25 5.61
C GLU A 442 22.01 -14.57 4.48
N LYS A 443 22.83 -13.60 4.04
CA LYS A 443 23.90 -13.84 3.04
C LYS A 443 23.46 -14.65 1.81
N TYR A 444 22.21 -14.49 1.36
CA TYR A 444 21.60 -15.33 0.33
C TYR A 444 21.61 -14.69 -1.04
N ALA A 445 21.48 -13.36 -1.07
CA ALA A 445 21.22 -12.63 -2.30
C ALA A 445 22.05 -11.34 -2.35
N PRO A 446 22.41 -10.81 -3.53
CA PRO A 446 23.30 -9.65 -3.67
C PRO A 446 22.95 -8.49 -2.73
N LYS A 447 23.88 -7.97 -1.93
CA LYS A 447 23.61 -6.88 -0.98
C LYS A 447 23.06 -5.64 -1.71
N LEU A 448 23.53 -5.40 -2.93
CA LEU A 448 22.96 -4.40 -3.83
C LEU A 448 21.64 -4.91 -4.44
N ARG A 449 20.59 -4.10 -4.36
CA ARG A 449 19.27 -4.38 -4.97
C ARG A 449 18.83 -3.17 -5.80
N ALA A 450 18.11 -3.42 -6.89
CA ALA A 450 17.58 -2.34 -7.72
C ALA A 450 16.17 -2.66 -8.21
N LYS A 451 15.30 -1.66 -8.20
CA LYS A 451 14.06 -1.61 -8.97
C LYS A 451 14.13 -0.42 -9.93
N GLY A 452 13.40 -0.45 -11.03
CA GLY A 452 13.46 0.65 -11.98
C GLY A 452 12.25 0.83 -12.88
N LEU A 453 12.12 2.06 -13.36
CA LEU A 453 11.24 2.45 -14.46
C LEU A 453 12.09 2.86 -15.65
N VAL A 454 11.68 2.47 -16.85
CA VAL A 454 12.38 2.78 -18.10
C VAL A 454 11.43 3.23 -19.20
N ALA A 455 11.90 4.19 -19.97
CA ALA A 455 11.42 4.61 -21.27
C ALA A 455 12.62 4.79 -22.20
N LYS A 456 12.39 5.10 -23.48
CA LYS A 456 13.47 5.19 -24.48
C LYS A 456 14.53 6.25 -24.12
N ASP A 457 14.12 7.38 -23.56
CA ASP A 457 14.96 8.55 -23.25
C ASP A 457 15.18 8.77 -21.74
N LEU A 458 14.59 7.93 -20.88
CA LEU A 458 14.61 8.10 -19.44
C LEU A 458 14.69 6.74 -18.74
N ALA A 459 15.56 6.62 -17.74
CA ALA A 459 15.45 5.57 -16.74
C ALA A 459 15.58 6.14 -15.33
N VAL A 460 14.82 5.57 -14.40
CA VAL A 460 14.91 5.86 -12.97
C VAL A 460 15.10 4.54 -12.24
N LEU A 461 16.17 4.44 -11.45
CA LEU A 461 16.52 3.28 -10.66
C LEU A 461 16.48 3.68 -9.19
N TRP A 462 15.73 2.96 -8.37
CA TRP A 462 15.92 3.00 -6.93
C TRP A 462 16.85 1.86 -6.53
N VAL A 463 17.98 2.22 -5.94
CA VAL A 463 19.08 1.31 -5.62
C VAL A 463 19.28 1.30 -4.11
N ARG A 464 19.32 0.12 -3.51
CA ARG A 464 19.45 -0.04 -2.05
C ARG A 464 20.53 -1.05 -1.67
N ASN A 465 21.17 -0.75 -0.55
CA ASN A 465 21.95 -1.67 0.25
C ASN A 465 21.00 -2.43 1.19
N SER A 466 20.91 -3.75 1.04
CA SER A 466 20.02 -4.58 1.85
C SER A 466 20.58 -4.89 3.25
N ALA A 467 21.81 -4.48 3.56
CA ALA A 467 22.43 -4.62 4.88
C ALA A 467 23.29 -3.38 5.21
N PRO A 468 22.67 -2.20 5.39
CA PRO A 468 23.36 -0.92 5.60
C PRO A 468 24.28 -0.93 6.83
N ASP A 469 23.92 -1.68 7.88
CA ASP A 469 24.70 -1.77 9.12
C ASP A 469 26.04 -2.52 8.97
N THR A 470 26.22 -3.21 7.84
CA THR A 470 27.44 -3.96 7.53
C THR A 470 28.38 -3.21 6.58
N GLY A 471 28.17 -1.90 6.45
CA GLY A 471 28.96 -1.00 5.61
C GLY A 471 28.46 -0.90 4.17
N ASP A 472 29.09 0.03 3.45
CA ASP A 472 28.78 0.37 2.06
C ASP A 472 28.91 -0.83 1.13
N VAL A 473 28.14 -0.79 0.04
CA VAL A 473 28.20 -1.78 -1.04
C VAL A 473 28.54 -1.14 -2.37
N SER A 474 29.22 -1.89 -3.24
CA SER A 474 29.52 -1.50 -4.61
C SER A 474 29.10 -2.58 -5.62
N GLY A 475 29.01 -2.21 -6.89
CA GLY A 475 28.64 -3.11 -7.97
C GLY A 475 28.23 -2.38 -9.23
N THR A 476 27.56 -3.09 -10.13
CA THR A 476 27.04 -2.53 -11.38
C THR A 476 25.58 -2.93 -11.57
N ILE A 477 24.77 -2.01 -12.10
CA ILE A 477 23.38 -2.27 -12.47
C ILE A 477 23.24 -2.13 -13.98
N ALA A 478 22.89 -3.23 -14.64
CA ALA A 478 22.54 -3.23 -16.05
C ALA A 478 21.04 -2.97 -16.21
N ILE A 479 20.70 -1.98 -17.04
CA ILE A 479 19.33 -1.63 -17.40
C ILE A 479 19.13 -1.78 -18.90
N SER A 480 17.97 -2.32 -19.29
CA SER A 480 17.54 -2.49 -20.68
C SER A 480 16.26 -1.70 -20.96
N GLY A 481 15.99 -1.42 -22.23
CA GLY A 481 14.81 -0.67 -22.69
C GLY A 481 15.09 0.78 -23.06
N LEU A 482 16.36 1.20 -23.06
CA LEU A 482 16.80 2.52 -23.48
C LEU A 482 16.94 2.58 -25.00
N GLU A 483 16.91 3.78 -25.56
CA GLU A 483 17.42 4.02 -26.92
C GLU A 483 18.95 4.08 -26.91
N ASN A 484 19.59 3.75 -28.04
CA ASN A 484 21.03 3.94 -28.18
C ASN A 484 21.40 5.43 -28.08
N GLY A 485 22.51 5.73 -27.42
CA GLY A 485 23.02 7.10 -27.32
C GLY A 485 23.63 7.41 -25.96
N ARG A 486 23.93 8.70 -25.73
CA ARG A 486 24.51 9.19 -24.48
C ARG A 486 23.39 9.59 -23.52
N PHE A 487 23.54 9.21 -22.26
CA PHE A 487 22.65 9.57 -21.16
C PHE A 487 23.45 10.29 -20.08
N VAL A 488 22.91 11.39 -19.56
CA VAL A 488 23.44 12.05 -18.37
C VAL A 488 22.96 11.27 -17.15
N LEU A 489 23.90 10.84 -16.31
CA LEU A 489 23.61 10.13 -15.07
C LEU A 489 23.57 11.10 -13.89
N TRP A 490 22.45 11.11 -13.19
CA TRP A 490 22.25 11.79 -11.93
C TRP A 490 22.09 10.79 -10.79
N LYS A 491 22.56 11.16 -9.61
CA LYS A 491 22.37 10.44 -8.36
C LYS A 491 21.68 11.35 -7.37
N PHE A 492 20.66 10.84 -6.70
CA PHE A 492 19.87 11.51 -5.68
C PHE A 492 19.94 10.70 -4.37
N ASN A 493 20.23 11.36 -3.27
CA ASN A 493 20.14 10.77 -1.93
C ASN A 493 18.68 10.81 -1.47
N THR A 494 18.10 9.65 -1.12
CA THR A 494 16.68 9.53 -0.76
C THR A 494 16.37 10.00 0.66
N SER A 495 17.38 10.29 1.49
CA SER A 495 17.21 10.77 2.87
C SER A 495 17.14 12.30 2.99
N ASP A 496 17.85 13.03 2.13
CA ASP A 496 17.94 14.49 2.17
C ASP A 496 17.60 15.18 0.84
N GLY A 497 17.45 14.42 -0.25
CA GLY A 497 17.12 14.94 -1.58
C GLY A 497 18.25 15.73 -2.24
N THR A 498 19.48 15.62 -1.74
CA THR A 498 20.67 16.16 -2.44
C THR A 498 20.93 15.36 -3.72
N SER A 499 21.49 16.03 -4.73
CA SER A 499 21.73 15.41 -6.03
C SER A 499 23.07 15.82 -6.62
N VAL A 500 23.68 14.91 -7.38
CA VAL A 500 24.94 15.14 -8.09
C VAL A 500 24.87 14.52 -9.49
N GLN A 501 25.40 15.24 -10.49
CA GLN A 501 25.61 14.68 -11.83
C GLN A 501 26.92 13.88 -11.81
N LEU A 502 26.84 12.59 -12.11
CA LEU A 502 27.99 11.68 -12.08
C LEU A 502 28.76 11.62 -13.41
N GLY A 503 28.16 12.10 -14.50
CA GLY A 503 28.77 12.12 -15.83
C GLY A 503 27.81 11.64 -16.92
N THR A 504 28.35 11.00 -17.95
CA THR A 504 27.55 10.40 -19.04
C THR A 504 27.81 8.92 -19.20
N ILE A 505 26.76 8.13 -19.39
CA ILE A 505 26.81 6.70 -19.76
C ILE A 505 26.34 6.56 -21.20
N THR A 506 26.89 5.59 -21.94
CA THR A 506 26.42 5.25 -23.29
C THR A 506 25.53 4.02 -23.24
N ALA A 507 24.31 4.14 -23.74
CA ALA A 507 23.46 2.99 -24.01
C ALA A 507 23.80 2.43 -25.40
N LYS A 508 24.04 1.12 -25.47
CA LYS A 508 24.28 0.36 -26.71
C LYS A 508 23.38 -0.87 -26.72
N ASN A 509 22.85 -1.21 -27.88
CA ASN A 509 21.88 -2.30 -28.05
C ASN A 509 20.69 -2.19 -27.08
N GLY A 510 20.28 -0.96 -26.78
CA GLY A 510 19.20 -0.64 -25.86
C GLY A 510 19.46 -0.90 -24.38
N SER A 511 20.72 -1.09 -24.00
CA SER A 511 21.14 -1.33 -22.61
C SER A 511 22.28 -0.42 -22.17
N ALA A 512 22.32 -0.12 -20.88
CA ALA A 512 23.36 0.67 -20.23
C ALA A 512 23.77 0.05 -18.89
N GLU A 513 25.01 0.28 -18.47
CA GLU A 513 25.54 -0.15 -17.17
C GLU A 513 25.80 1.06 -16.28
N VAL A 514 25.23 1.03 -15.07
CA VAL A 514 25.33 2.07 -14.06
C VAL A 514 26.27 1.58 -12.95
N PRO A 515 27.47 2.17 -12.81
CA PRO A 515 28.39 1.80 -11.74
C PRO A 515 27.93 2.39 -10.40
N ILE A 516 27.88 1.55 -9.38
CA ILE A 516 27.61 1.92 -7.99
C ILE A 516 28.93 1.79 -7.23
N ARG A 517 29.56 2.93 -6.92
CA ARG A 517 30.89 2.96 -6.30
C ARG A 517 30.87 2.70 -4.79
N SER A 518 29.90 3.31 -4.11
CA SER A 518 29.72 3.21 -2.66
C SER A 518 28.28 3.57 -2.35
N LEU A 519 27.55 2.69 -1.67
CA LEU A 519 26.16 2.90 -1.28
C LEU A 519 25.95 2.47 0.17
N ALA A 520 25.69 3.44 1.04
CA ALA A 520 25.45 3.21 2.46
C ALA A 520 24.04 2.64 2.72
N SER A 521 22.99 3.32 2.23
CA SER A 521 21.59 2.93 2.49
C SER A 521 20.81 2.79 1.18
N ASP A 522 20.25 3.87 0.64
CA ASP A 522 19.54 3.84 -0.63
C ASP A 522 19.61 5.18 -1.36
N GLU A 523 19.57 5.11 -2.69
CA GLU A 523 19.74 6.24 -3.59
C GLU A 523 18.86 6.05 -4.84
N VAL A 524 18.55 7.14 -5.52
CA VAL A 524 17.87 7.11 -6.81
C VAL A 524 18.83 7.58 -7.90
N TYR A 525 18.98 6.77 -8.94
CA TYR A 525 19.78 7.06 -10.11
C TYR A 525 18.86 7.38 -11.29
N VAL A 526 19.11 8.50 -11.97
CA VAL A 526 18.31 8.94 -13.11
C VAL A 526 19.20 9.07 -14.34
N LEU A 527 18.86 8.36 -15.41
CA LEU A 527 19.50 8.45 -16.70
C LEU A 527 18.58 9.24 -17.63
N ARG A 528 19.03 10.39 -18.11
CA ARG A 528 18.30 11.20 -19.10
C ARG A 528 19.09 11.26 -20.39
N LYS A 529 18.47 10.97 -21.53
CA LYS A 529 19.12 11.07 -22.83
C LYS A 529 19.68 12.48 -23.02
N ALA A 530 20.96 12.59 -23.34
CA ALA A 530 21.59 13.86 -23.61
C ALA A 530 20.95 14.48 -24.86
N LYS A 531 20.61 15.77 -24.79
CA LYS A 531 20.24 16.51 -26.00
C LYS A 531 21.46 16.55 -26.91
N THR A 532 21.27 16.11 -28.15
CA THR A 532 22.27 16.14 -29.23
C THR A 532 22.70 17.56 -29.55
#